data_AF-A0A7X9BGB0-F1
#
_entry.id   AF-A0A7X9BGB0-F1
#
_cell.length_a   1.000
_cell.length_b   1.000
_cell.length_c   1.000
_cell.angle_alpha   90.00
_cell.angle_beta   90.00
_cell.angle_gamma   90.00
#
_symmetry.space_group_name_H-M   'P 1'
#
loop_
_entity.id
_entity.type
_entity.pdbx_description
1 polymer ?
#
loop_
_entity_poly.entity_id
_entity_poly.type
_entity_poly.pdbx_seq_one_letter_code
_entity_poly.pdbx_strand_id
1 'polypeptide(L)'
;AIRQLLDDGVARWAGISNASVEQIDIARDVLGDKLVAVQNQYSPIYLDTQDTLEHCAKLGIAFVCWSPLGGFRKPKDESKFDPFREVAAAHGVSYQQVVLAWELAKGDHMFVIPGAHRPETILDSLNAGDLELTDEELAKLG
;
A
#
# COMPACT_ATOMS: atom_id res chain seq x y z
N ALA A 1 -15.77 17.79 -13.41
CA ALA A 1 -16.72 16.97 -12.64
C ALA A 1 -16.28 16.79 -11.18
N ILE A 2 -15.14 16.14 -10.88
CA ILE A 2 -14.70 15.90 -9.48
C ILE A 2 -14.56 17.18 -8.66
N ARG A 3 -13.91 18.22 -9.20
CA ARG A 3 -13.81 19.54 -8.53
C ARG A 3 -15.19 20.10 -8.14
N GLN A 4 -16.19 20.00 -9.02
CA GLN A 4 -17.54 20.45 -8.71
C GLN A 4 -18.15 19.68 -7.53
N LEU A 5 -17.97 18.35 -7.45
CA LEU A 5 -18.45 17.55 -6.32
C LEU A 5 -17.80 17.97 -4.98
N LEU A 6 -16.55 18.43 -5.03
CA LEU A 6 -15.83 18.95 -3.87
C LEU A 6 -16.30 20.36 -3.48
N ASP A 7 -16.67 21.19 -4.45
CA ASP A 7 -17.12 22.57 -4.23
C ASP A 7 -18.59 22.60 -3.77
N ASP A 8 -19.41 21.67 -4.27
CA ASP A 8 -20.79 21.44 -3.83
C ASP A 8 -20.87 20.73 -2.47
N GLY A 9 -19.73 20.27 -1.93
CA GLY A 9 -19.66 19.60 -0.62
C GLY A 9 -20.17 18.15 -0.60
N VAL A 10 -20.41 17.55 -1.77
CA VAL A 10 -20.78 16.12 -1.90
C VAL A 10 -19.64 15.22 -1.42
N ALA A 11 -18.40 15.62 -1.70
CA ALA A 11 -17.20 14.98 -1.19
C ALA A 11 -16.35 15.99 -0.43
N ARG A 12 -15.71 15.56 0.67
CA ARG A 12 -14.75 16.39 1.41
C ARG A 12 -13.37 16.38 0.77
N TRP A 13 -12.96 15.21 0.27
CA TRP A 13 -11.64 14.93 -0.29
C TRP A 13 -11.77 14.10 -1.56
N ALA A 14 -10.72 14.12 -2.38
CA ALA A 14 -10.62 13.30 -3.58
C ALA A 14 -9.37 12.42 -3.55
N GLY A 15 -9.47 11.28 -4.21
CA GLY A 15 -8.33 10.43 -4.54
C GLY A 15 -8.45 9.94 -5.98
N ILE A 16 -7.34 9.46 -6.53
CA ILE A 16 -7.26 8.83 -7.85
C ILE A 16 -6.73 7.40 -7.71
N SER A 17 -6.88 6.58 -8.75
CA SER A 17 -6.45 5.18 -8.70
C SER A 17 -5.90 4.71 -10.04
N ASN A 18 -4.90 3.83 -10.00
CA ASN A 18 -4.16 3.32 -11.15
C ASN A 18 -3.55 4.46 -11.97
N ALA A 19 -2.86 5.37 -11.29
CA ALA A 19 -2.32 6.60 -11.85
C ALA A 19 -0.79 6.55 -11.95
N SER A 20 -0.24 7.05 -13.05
CA SER A 20 1.20 7.33 -13.18
C SER A 20 1.59 8.63 -12.47
N VAL A 21 2.89 8.89 -12.32
CA VAL A 21 3.42 10.16 -11.78
C VAL A 21 2.84 11.37 -12.52
N GLU A 22 2.81 11.34 -13.85
CA GLU A 22 2.28 12.45 -14.65
C GLU A 22 0.79 12.69 -14.37
N GLN A 23 0.02 11.61 -14.18
CA GLN A 23 -1.41 11.71 -13.88
C GLN A 23 -1.66 12.23 -12.45
N ILE A 24 -0.79 11.88 -11.51
CA ILE A 24 -0.81 12.43 -10.14
C ILE A 24 -0.59 13.95 -10.19
N ASP A 25 0.41 14.42 -10.94
CA ASP A 25 0.71 15.85 -11.06
C ASP A 25 -0.44 16.62 -11.71
N ILE A 26 -1.01 16.10 -12.80
CA ILE A 26 -2.20 16.69 -13.45
C ILE A 26 -3.38 16.75 -12.46
N ALA A 27 -3.63 15.67 -11.72
CA ALA A 27 -4.72 15.65 -10.75
C ALA A 27 -4.49 16.66 -9.62
N ARG A 28 -3.24 16.85 -9.18
CA ARG A 28 -2.87 17.83 -8.16
C ARG A 28 -3.04 19.26 -8.66
N ASP A 29 -2.68 19.56 -9.90
CA ASP A 29 -2.97 20.88 -10.50
C ASP A 29 -4.48 21.15 -10.54
N VAL A 30 -5.27 20.11 -10.85
CA VAL A 30 -6.72 20.22 -10.97
C VAL A 30 -7.44 20.21 -9.64
N LEU A 31 -6.91 19.61 -8.56
CA LEU A 31 -7.63 19.42 -7.30
C LEU A 31 -6.96 20.12 -6.10
N GLY A 32 -5.71 20.55 -6.25
CA GLY A 32 -4.93 21.19 -5.20
C GLY A 32 -4.74 20.29 -3.98
N ASP A 33 -4.88 20.90 -2.82
CA ASP A 33 -4.85 20.32 -1.48
C ASP A 33 -6.02 19.37 -1.19
N LYS A 34 -7.05 19.32 -2.04
CA LYS A 34 -8.15 18.35 -1.90
C LYS A 34 -7.81 16.96 -2.47
N LEU A 35 -6.69 16.79 -3.19
CA LEU A 35 -6.19 15.47 -3.58
C LEU A 35 -5.39 14.86 -2.42
N VAL A 36 -5.97 13.87 -1.75
CA VAL A 36 -5.39 13.30 -0.51
C VAL A 36 -4.86 11.89 -0.66
N ALA A 37 -5.23 11.17 -1.73
CA ALA A 37 -4.83 9.77 -1.89
C ALA A 37 -4.62 9.35 -3.35
N VAL A 38 -3.67 8.44 -3.56
CA VAL A 38 -3.44 7.69 -4.79
C VAL A 38 -3.52 6.21 -4.46
N GLN A 39 -4.43 5.49 -5.11
CA GLN A 39 -4.60 4.05 -4.91
C GLN A 39 -4.00 3.25 -6.07
N ASN A 40 -2.81 2.67 -5.88
CA ASN A 40 -2.07 1.89 -6.87
C ASN A 40 -1.75 0.48 -6.33
N GLN A 41 -1.44 -0.45 -7.24
CA GLN A 41 -1.07 -1.81 -6.86
C GLN A 41 0.34 -1.80 -6.33
N TYR A 42 0.61 -2.43 -5.20
CA TYR A 42 1.97 -2.66 -4.74
C TYR A 42 2.01 -4.01 -4.01
N SER A 43 3.11 -4.75 -4.12
CA SER A 43 3.33 -6.01 -3.41
C SER A 43 4.75 -6.53 -3.67
N PRO A 44 5.22 -7.57 -2.95
CA PRO A 44 6.50 -8.22 -3.25
C PRO A 44 6.64 -8.75 -4.69
N ILE A 45 5.53 -8.97 -5.40
CA ILE A 45 5.49 -9.44 -6.79
C ILE A 45 5.17 -8.33 -7.81
N TYR A 46 4.97 -7.10 -7.34
CA TYR A 46 4.57 -5.97 -8.18
C TYR A 46 5.13 -4.66 -7.61
N LEU A 47 6.30 -4.26 -8.11
CA LEU A 47 7.02 -3.07 -7.67
C LEU A 47 7.00 -1.94 -8.70
N ASP A 48 6.27 -2.11 -9.80
CA ASP A 48 6.25 -1.17 -10.93
C ASP A 48 5.76 0.24 -10.55
N THR A 49 5.03 0.37 -9.44
CA THR A 49 4.50 1.65 -8.94
C THR A 49 5.33 2.23 -7.79
N GLN A 50 6.53 1.71 -7.55
CA GLN A 50 7.46 2.22 -6.53
C GLN A 50 7.73 3.72 -6.74
N ASP A 51 7.85 4.15 -8.00
CA ASP A 51 8.00 5.55 -8.39
C ASP A 51 6.83 6.43 -7.91
N THR A 52 5.59 5.95 -8.03
CA THR A 52 4.40 6.66 -7.57
C THR A 52 4.28 6.67 -6.05
N LEU A 53 4.73 5.62 -5.36
CA LEU A 53 4.85 5.59 -3.89
C LEU A 53 5.80 6.69 -3.42
N GLU A 54 7.02 6.72 -3.96
CA GLU A 54 8.03 7.72 -3.62
C GLU A 54 7.59 9.15 -4.00
N HIS A 55 6.87 9.30 -5.10
CA HIS A 55 6.30 10.58 -5.49
C HIS A 55 5.22 11.04 -4.51
N CYS A 56 4.32 10.16 -4.11
CA CYS A 56 3.30 10.45 -3.09
C CYS A 56 3.96 10.88 -1.77
N ALA A 57 5.05 10.22 -1.36
CA ALA A 57 5.84 10.61 -0.18
C ALA A 57 6.34 12.06 -0.27
N LYS A 58 6.95 12.44 -1.40
CA LYS A 58 7.47 13.80 -1.64
C LYS A 58 6.35 14.86 -1.63
N LEU A 59 5.15 14.49 -2.08
CA LEU A 59 4.01 15.39 -2.18
C LEU A 59 3.17 15.45 -0.89
N GLY A 60 3.40 14.57 0.08
CA GLY A 60 2.56 14.44 1.27
C GLY A 60 1.16 13.87 0.97
N ILE A 61 1.05 13.04 -0.08
CA ILE A 61 -0.20 12.38 -0.48
C ILE A 61 -0.19 10.95 0.03
N ALA A 62 -1.32 10.44 0.52
CA ALA A 62 -1.41 9.05 0.95
C ALA A 62 -1.30 8.10 -0.26
N PHE A 63 -0.38 7.15 -0.21
CA PHE A 63 -0.36 6.01 -1.11
C PHE A 63 -1.18 4.87 -0.50
N VAL A 64 -2.22 4.44 -1.21
CA VAL A 64 -3.14 3.40 -0.76
C VAL A 64 -2.91 2.14 -1.60
N CYS A 65 -2.15 1.20 -1.07
CA CYS A 65 -1.82 -0.06 -1.70
C CYS A 65 -3.04 -0.98 -1.83
N TRP A 66 -3.35 -1.38 -3.06
CA TRP A 66 -4.30 -2.46 -3.34
C TRP A 66 -3.56 -3.74 -3.78
N SER A 67 -4.16 -4.91 -3.48
CA SER A 67 -3.54 -6.23 -3.66
C SER A 67 -2.15 -6.38 -3.02
N PRO A 68 -1.97 -6.02 -1.73
CA PRO A 68 -0.67 -6.10 -1.04
C PRO A 68 -0.06 -7.51 -1.05
N LEU A 69 -0.90 -8.54 -1.11
CA LEU A 69 -0.51 -9.95 -1.16
C LEU A 69 -0.50 -10.53 -2.60
N GLY A 70 -0.44 -9.67 -3.62
CA GLY A 70 -0.40 -10.06 -5.04
C GLY A 70 -1.74 -10.44 -5.67
N GLY A 71 -2.85 -10.24 -4.96
CA GLY A 71 -4.19 -10.58 -5.42
C GLY A 71 -4.45 -12.09 -5.53
N PHE A 72 -5.62 -12.45 -6.08
CA PHE A 72 -6.09 -13.85 -6.19
C PHE A 72 -6.46 -14.28 -7.62
N ARG A 73 -6.43 -13.34 -8.58
CA ARG A 73 -6.94 -13.57 -9.95
C ARG A 73 -5.92 -14.21 -10.89
N LYS A 74 -4.62 -14.14 -10.56
CA LYS A 74 -3.53 -14.68 -11.37
C LYS A 74 -2.61 -15.53 -10.49
N PRO A 75 -1.95 -16.54 -11.06
CA PRO A 75 -0.86 -17.24 -10.38
C PRO A 75 0.20 -16.24 -9.93
N LYS A 76 0.73 -16.44 -8.73
CA LYS A 76 1.77 -15.61 -8.13
C LYS A 76 3.07 -16.37 -8.16
N ASP A 77 4.17 -15.66 -8.35
CA ASP A 77 5.49 -16.21 -8.07
C ASP A 77 5.65 -16.32 -6.56
N GLU A 78 5.29 -17.48 -6.01
CA GLU A 78 5.35 -17.75 -4.57
C GLU A 78 6.77 -17.63 -4.01
N SER A 79 7.81 -17.76 -4.84
CA SER A 79 9.20 -17.63 -4.39
C SER A 79 9.53 -16.22 -3.89
N LYS A 80 8.80 -15.21 -4.36
CA LYS A 80 8.94 -13.82 -3.89
C LYS A 80 8.47 -13.63 -2.44
N PHE A 81 7.70 -14.56 -1.91
CA PHE A 81 7.24 -14.54 -0.52
C PHE A 81 8.11 -15.40 0.40
N ASP A 82 9.10 -16.13 -0.10
CA ASP A 82 9.94 -17.01 0.73
C ASP A 82 10.75 -16.24 1.78
N PRO A 83 11.38 -15.10 1.46
CA PRO A 83 12.04 -14.27 2.49
C PRO A 83 11.07 -13.82 3.59
N PHE A 84 9.83 -13.51 3.24
CA PHE A 84 8.79 -13.12 4.18
C PHE A 84 8.39 -14.29 5.09
N ARG A 85 8.31 -15.51 4.55
CA ARG A 85 8.03 -16.73 5.35
C ARG A 85 9.15 -17.01 6.35
N GLU A 86 10.40 -16.80 5.97
CA GLU A 86 11.54 -16.98 6.87
C GLU A 86 11.50 -15.98 8.05
N VAL A 87 11.23 -14.71 7.77
CA VAL A 87 11.05 -13.68 8.81
C VAL A 87 9.83 -14.01 9.67
N ALA A 88 8.71 -14.41 9.08
CA ALA A 88 7.50 -14.78 9.83
C ALA A 88 7.76 -15.93 10.82
N ALA A 89 8.56 -16.92 10.42
CA ALA A 89 8.93 -18.03 11.28
C ALA A 89 9.76 -17.57 12.49
N ALA A 90 10.63 -16.57 12.33
CA ALA A 90 11.40 -15.99 13.43
C ALA A 90 10.52 -15.21 14.42
N HIS A 91 9.49 -14.53 13.92
CA HIS A 91 8.54 -13.75 14.73
C HIS A 91 7.36 -14.58 15.27
N GLY A 92 7.15 -15.79 14.76
CA GLY A 92 6.00 -16.63 15.13
C GLY A 92 4.65 -16.11 14.61
N VAL A 93 4.66 -15.38 13.49
CA VAL A 93 3.48 -14.73 12.89
C VAL A 93 3.23 -15.24 11.47
N SER A 94 2.12 -14.84 10.85
CA SER A 94 1.86 -15.17 9.45
C SER A 94 2.81 -14.40 8.51
N TYR A 95 3.16 -14.98 7.37
CA TYR A 95 3.96 -14.25 6.37
C TYR A 95 3.19 -13.06 5.79
N GLN A 96 1.84 -13.11 5.80
CA GLN A 96 1.00 -12.00 5.40
C GLN A 96 1.19 -10.80 6.34
N GLN A 97 1.27 -11.03 7.65
CA GLN A 97 1.55 -9.99 8.64
C GLN A 97 2.90 -9.32 8.35
N VAL A 98 3.93 -10.11 8.02
CA VAL A 98 5.26 -9.57 7.64
C VAL A 98 5.21 -8.76 6.35
N VAL A 99 4.48 -9.23 5.32
CA VAL A 99 4.33 -8.46 4.06
C VAL A 99 3.69 -7.10 4.33
N LEU A 100 2.60 -7.08 5.11
CA LEU A 100 1.89 -5.84 5.43
C LEU A 100 2.76 -4.91 6.30
N ALA A 101 3.52 -5.44 7.26
CA ALA A 101 4.44 -4.65 8.07
C ALA A 101 5.59 -4.06 7.22
N TRP A 102 6.13 -4.83 6.28
CA TRP A 102 7.15 -4.37 5.33
C TRP A 102 6.62 -3.25 4.41
N GLU A 103 5.38 -3.35 3.95
CA GLU A 103 4.72 -2.28 3.21
C GLU A 103 4.53 -1.03 4.08
N LEU A 104 3.98 -1.17 5.30
CA LEU A 104 3.79 -0.05 6.22
C LEU A 104 5.12 0.63 6.59
N ALA A 105 6.23 -0.11 6.63
CA ALA A 105 7.56 0.42 6.87
C ALA A 105 8.09 1.37 5.76
N LYS A 106 7.39 1.48 4.62
CA LYS A 106 7.74 2.47 3.57
C LYS A 106 7.45 3.92 3.99
N GLY A 107 6.72 4.12 5.09
CA GLY A 107 6.58 5.40 5.81
C GLY A 107 5.12 5.83 6.02
N ASP A 108 4.92 6.92 6.78
CA ASP A 108 3.60 7.39 7.25
C ASP A 108 2.57 7.69 6.16
N HIS A 109 3.01 7.81 4.91
CA HIS A 109 2.14 8.04 3.75
C HIS A 109 1.57 6.73 3.17
N MET A 110 2.03 5.56 3.61
CA MET A 110 1.65 4.25 3.07
C MET A 110 0.49 3.64 3.86
N PHE A 111 -0.57 3.26 3.15
CA PHE A 111 -1.73 2.56 3.67
C PHE A 111 -1.97 1.30 2.86
N VAL A 112 -2.33 0.19 3.53
CA VAL A 112 -2.54 -1.11 2.88
C VAL A 112 -4.01 -1.53 2.97
N ILE A 113 -4.55 -2.10 1.88
CA ILE A 113 -5.89 -2.69 1.86
C ILE A 113 -5.78 -4.21 1.64
N PRO A 114 -5.55 -4.99 2.72
CA PRO A 114 -5.59 -6.44 2.63
C PRO A 114 -7.02 -6.93 2.38
N GLY A 115 -7.18 -7.81 1.40
CA GLY A 115 -8.45 -8.50 1.17
C GLY A 115 -8.60 -9.68 2.12
N ALA A 116 -9.55 -9.62 3.05
CA ALA A 116 -9.87 -10.70 3.98
C ALA A 116 -11.39 -10.84 4.17
N HIS A 117 -11.87 -12.08 4.25
CA HIS A 117 -13.30 -12.39 4.42
C HIS A 117 -13.59 -13.29 5.62
N ARG A 118 -12.54 -13.76 6.32
CA ARG A 118 -12.66 -14.56 7.54
C ARG A 118 -12.18 -13.74 8.73
N PRO A 119 -12.88 -13.78 9.87
CA PRO A 119 -12.48 -13.03 11.07
C PRO A 119 -11.02 -13.25 11.46
N GLU A 120 -10.53 -14.49 11.38
CA GLU A 120 -9.16 -14.83 11.78
C GLU A 120 -8.12 -14.11 10.90
N THR A 121 -8.35 -14.06 9.58
CA THR A 121 -7.45 -13.37 8.65
C THR A 121 -7.54 -11.85 8.73
N ILE A 122 -8.69 -11.32 9.16
CA ILE A 122 -8.84 -9.87 9.42
C ILE A 122 -8.00 -9.49 10.63
N LEU A 123 -8.12 -10.25 11.72
CA LEU A 123 -7.34 -10.01 12.95
C LEU A 123 -5.83 -10.15 12.71
N ASP A 124 -5.43 -11.16 11.95
CA ASP A 124 -4.03 -11.36 11.57
C ASP A 124 -3.46 -10.16 10.78
N SER A 125 -4.24 -9.61 9.84
CA SER A 125 -3.82 -8.41 9.08
C SER A 125 -3.76 -7.15 9.96
N LEU A 126 -4.64 -7.03 10.95
CA LEU A 126 -4.64 -5.89 11.88
C LEU A 126 -3.38 -5.86 12.74
N ASN A 127 -2.88 -7.03 13.15
CA ASN A 127 -1.66 -7.15 13.95
C ASN A 127 -0.38 -6.75 13.21
N ALA A 128 -0.44 -6.53 11.88
CA ALA A 128 0.71 -6.08 11.11
C ALA A 128 1.22 -4.70 11.51
N GLY A 129 0.33 -3.83 12.00
CA GLY A 129 0.70 -2.49 12.46
C GLY A 129 1.53 -2.48 13.75
N ASP A 130 1.47 -3.56 14.53
CA ASP A 130 2.22 -3.72 15.79
C ASP A 130 3.54 -4.49 15.59
N LEU A 131 3.82 -4.95 14.37
CA LEU A 131 5.03 -5.73 14.05
C LEU A 131 6.17 -4.80 13.61
N GLU A 132 7.14 -4.61 14.49
CA GLU A 132 8.37 -3.89 14.17
C GLU A 132 9.38 -4.83 13.50
N LEU A 133 9.69 -4.55 12.24
CA LEU A 133 10.75 -5.24 11.49
C LEU A 133 12.08 -4.51 11.72
N THR A 134 13.14 -5.27 11.93
CA THR A 134 14.50 -4.71 12.09
C THR A 134 15.05 -4.20 10.75
N ASP A 135 16.06 -3.32 10.82
CA ASP A 135 16.76 -2.84 9.61
C ASP A 135 17.35 -3.99 8.77
N GLU A 136 17.83 -5.05 9.41
CA GLU A 136 18.36 -6.24 8.73
C GLU A 136 17.24 -7.01 8.00
N GLU A 137 16.08 -7.16 8.63
CA GLU A 137 14.91 -7.79 8.01
C GLU A 137 14.38 -6.96 6.85
N LEU A 138 14.26 -5.64 7.02
CA LEU A 138 13.84 -4.74 5.94
C LEU A 138 14.81 -4.81 4.75
N ALA A 139 16.12 -4.78 5.01
CA ALA A 139 17.13 -4.93 3.96
C ALA A 139 17.05 -6.29 3.25
N LYS A 140 16.71 -7.37 3.98
CA LYS A 140 16.50 -8.70 3.41
C LYS A 140 15.24 -8.78 2.53
N LEU A 141 14.19 -8.06 2.90
CA LEU A 141 12.89 -8.09 2.21
C LEU A 141 12.81 -7.16 0.99
N GLY A 142 13.71 -6.17 0.90
CA GLY A 142 13.81 -5.23 -0.23
C GLY A 142 13.29 -3.84 0.06
#